data_AF-A0A660KZC2-F1
#
_entry.id   AF-A0A660KZC2-F1
#
_cell.length_a   1.000
_cell.length_b   1.000
_cell.length_c   1.000
_cell.angle_alpha   90.00
_cell.angle_beta   90.00
_cell.angle_gamma   90.00
#
_symmetry.space_group_name_H-M   'P 1'
#
loop_
_entity.id
_entity.type
_entity.pdbx_description
1 polymer ?
#
loop_
_entity_poly.entity_id
_entity_poly.type
_entity_poly.pdbx_seq_one_letter_code
_entity_poly.pdbx_strand_id
1 'polypeptide(L)'
;MAMNRETLAEMLAAGRSIESIARETGKAPSTVGYWVNKHGLVSQHAAKHATRGGIERDQLQGLVEEGLSIRQIADRCGVSPTTVRHWLRRHELRTQPARYSRRDAPKPEQLHRECERHGWGAFVRVGAVGHYRCARCNSEGVSERRRRLKEILVAEAGGCCVVCGFDAYLGALQFHHRDPSTKAFEVSGRGITRSLQRLRLEAAKCVLLCANCHAMAEAGMLDVPTQSHP
;
A
#
# COMPACT_ATOMS: atom_id res chain seq x y z
N MET A 1 53.00 -39.50 11.79
CA MET A 1 53.30 -38.79 13.05
C MET A 1 52.01 -38.48 13.81
N ALA A 2 51.80 -39.10 14.96
CA ALA A 2 50.67 -38.81 15.85
C ALA A 2 50.77 -37.38 16.42
N MET A 3 49.63 -36.70 16.63
CA MET A 3 49.62 -35.42 17.35
C MET A 3 49.56 -35.69 18.85
N ASN A 4 50.44 -35.07 19.62
CA ASN A 4 50.42 -35.17 21.08
C ASN A 4 49.14 -34.49 21.61
N ARG A 5 48.51 -35.10 22.61
CA ARG A 5 47.27 -34.61 23.23
C ARG A 5 47.48 -33.27 23.92
N GLU A 6 48.61 -33.10 24.62
CA GLU A 6 48.92 -31.89 25.41
C GLU A 6 49.06 -30.66 24.50
N THR A 7 49.85 -30.76 23.44
CA THR A 7 50.03 -29.65 22.48
C THR A 7 48.74 -29.29 21.74
N LEU A 8 47.91 -30.28 21.40
CA LEU A 8 46.60 -30.04 20.77
C LEU A 8 45.64 -29.35 21.75
N ALA A 9 45.67 -29.72 23.03
CA ALA A 9 44.85 -29.12 24.08
C ALA A 9 45.26 -27.66 24.34
N GLU A 10 46.56 -27.37 24.41
CA GLU A 10 47.08 -26.00 24.56
C GLU A 10 46.69 -25.10 23.38
N MET A 11 46.83 -25.59 22.14
CA MET A 11 46.44 -24.84 20.95
C MET A 11 44.94 -24.53 20.91
N LEU A 12 44.09 -25.49 21.31
CA LEU A 12 42.65 -25.29 21.41
C LEU A 12 42.27 -24.37 22.58
N ALA A 13 42.98 -24.44 23.71
CA ALA A 13 42.79 -23.56 24.87
C ALA A 13 43.19 -22.11 24.57
N ALA A 14 44.21 -21.90 23.71
CA ALA A 14 44.59 -20.60 23.17
C ALA A 14 43.58 -20.04 22.13
N GLY A 15 42.45 -20.70 21.91
CA GLY A 15 41.37 -20.23 21.04
C GLY A 15 41.61 -20.45 19.54
N ARG A 16 42.62 -21.24 19.15
CA ARG A 16 42.89 -21.53 17.73
C ARG A 16 41.79 -22.44 17.14
N SER A 17 41.36 -22.16 15.91
CA SER A 17 40.44 -23.04 15.19
C SER A 17 41.15 -24.28 14.64
N ILE A 18 40.39 -25.33 14.30
CA ILE A 18 40.92 -26.56 13.71
C ILE A 18 41.66 -26.26 12.40
N GLU A 19 41.16 -25.30 11.60
CA GLU A 19 41.79 -24.84 10.36
C GLU A 19 43.10 -24.09 10.60
N SER A 20 43.19 -23.31 11.68
CA SER A 20 44.43 -22.62 12.06
C SER A 20 45.51 -23.62 12.49
N ILE A 21 45.13 -24.62 13.29
CA ILE A 21 46.04 -25.69 13.76
C ILE A 21 46.50 -26.54 12.57
N ALA A 22 45.61 -26.82 11.63
CA ALA A 22 45.93 -27.52 10.38
C ALA A 22 47.00 -26.79 9.55
N ARG A 23 46.85 -25.48 9.39
CA ARG A 23 47.81 -24.64 8.65
C ARG A 23 49.18 -24.58 9.33
N GLU A 24 49.21 -24.44 10.65
CA GLU A 24 50.45 -24.31 11.43
C GLU A 24 51.22 -25.64 11.54
N THR A 25 50.51 -26.76 11.65
CA THR A 25 51.12 -28.09 11.77
C THR A 25 51.36 -28.77 10.43
N GLY A 26 50.97 -28.14 9.31
CA GLY A 26 51.08 -28.69 7.96
C GLY A 26 50.20 -29.93 7.72
N LYS A 27 49.13 -30.11 8.50
CA LYS A 27 48.23 -31.27 8.40
C LYS A 27 46.88 -30.87 7.82
N ALA A 28 46.17 -31.84 7.23
CA ALA A 28 44.81 -31.58 6.76
C ALA A 28 43.86 -31.29 7.94
N PRO A 29 42.88 -30.37 7.80
CA PRO A 29 41.91 -30.07 8.84
C PRO A 29 41.15 -31.30 9.35
N SER A 30 40.87 -32.27 8.46
CA SER A 30 40.24 -33.55 8.80
C SER A 30 41.14 -34.41 9.71
N THR A 31 42.45 -34.39 9.51
CA THR A 31 43.42 -35.10 10.37
C THR A 31 43.49 -34.48 11.75
N VAL A 32 43.51 -33.15 11.82
CA VAL A 32 43.47 -32.43 13.11
C VAL A 32 42.16 -32.75 13.83
N GLY A 33 41.02 -32.65 13.15
CA GLY A 33 39.70 -33.02 13.70
C GLY A 33 39.63 -34.47 14.19
N TYR A 34 40.23 -35.41 13.47
CA TYR A 34 40.34 -36.81 13.92
C TYR A 34 41.10 -36.92 15.25
N TRP A 35 42.23 -36.24 15.41
CA TRP A 35 43.01 -36.27 16.66
C TRP A 35 42.33 -35.52 17.81
N VAL A 36 41.62 -34.42 17.51
CA VAL A 36 40.77 -33.71 18.48
C VAL A 36 39.71 -34.65 19.05
N ASN A 37 38.98 -35.36 18.18
CA ASN A 37 37.98 -36.35 18.60
C ASN A 37 38.59 -37.55 19.31
N LYS A 38 39.70 -38.09 18.80
CA LYS A 38 40.40 -39.25 19.37
C LYS A 38 40.94 -38.98 20.78
N HIS A 39 41.34 -37.74 21.06
CA HIS A 39 41.84 -37.31 22.38
C HIS A 39 40.75 -36.74 23.29
N GLY A 40 39.49 -36.73 22.85
CA GLY A 40 38.35 -36.20 23.62
C GLY A 40 38.42 -34.69 23.88
N LEU A 41 39.11 -33.95 23.01
CA LEU A 41 39.29 -32.51 23.14
C LEU A 41 38.13 -31.79 22.46
N VAL A 42 37.65 -30.70 23.07
CA VAL A 42 36.54 -29.90 22.52
C VAL A 42 37.09 -28.52 22.16
N SER A 43 36.87 -28.09 20.93
CA SER A 43 37.23 -26.72 20.55
C SER A 43 36.27 -25.73 21.19
N GLN A 44 36.76 -24.54 21.58
CA GLN A 44 35.89 -23.46 22.07
C GLN A 44 34.83 -23.04 21.02
N HIS A 45 35.08 -23.34 19.74
CA HIS A 45 34.18 -23.10 18.63
C HIS A 45 33.14 -24.23 18.42
N ALA A 46 33.23 -25.36 19.14
CA ALA A 46 32.32 -26.49 19.01
C ALA A 46 30.87 -26.10 19.39
N ALA A 47 30.69 -25.22 20.39
CA ALA A 47 29.38 -24.72 20.77
C ALA A 47 28.69 -23.91 19.66
N LYS A 48 29.46 -23.23 18.77
CA LYS A 48 28.91 -22.50 17.62
C LYS A 48 28.36 -23.42 16.52
N HIS A 49 28.82 -24.67 16.47
CA HIS A 49 28.43 -25.66 15.47
C HIS A 49 27.59 -26.81 16.05
N ALA A 50 27.14 -26.71 17.30
CA ALA A 50 26.21 -27.67 17.87
C ALA A 50 24.93 -27.72 17.02
N THR A 51 24.46 -28.94 16.70
CA THR A 51 23.17 -29.12 16.04
C THR A 51 22.09 -28.58 16.96
N ARG A 52 21.55 -27.41 16.66
CA ARG A 52 20.33 -26.91 17.34
C ARG A 52 19.27 -28.01 17.19
N GLY A 53 18.78 -28.49 18.33
CA GLY A 53 17.83 -29.61 18.43
C GLY A 53 16.69 -29.49 17.42
N GLY A 54 16.27 -30.64 16.88
CA GLY A 54 15.19 -30.71 15.92
C GLY A 54 13.84 -30.33 16.53
N ILE A 55 12.90 -29.91 15.68
CA ILE A 55 11.51 -29.76 16.10
C ILE A 55 10.88 -31.15 16.10
N GLU A 56 10.37 -31.57 17.26
CA GLU A 56 9.65 -32.84 17.40
C GLU A 56 8.38 -32.87 16.56
N ARG A 57 8.01 -34.06 16.06
CA ARG A 57 6.88 -34.23 15.15
C ARG A 57 5.56 -33.78 15.78
N ASP A 58 5.32 -34.17 17.03
CA ASP A 58 4.07 -33.87 17.74
C ASP A 58 3.92 -32.38 18.02
N GLN A 59 5.02 -31.72 18.38
CA GLN A 59 5.07 -30.28 18.52
C GLN A 59 4.72 -29.59 17.20
N LEU A 60 5.31 -30.03 16.09
CA LEU A 60 5.06 -29.44 14.77
C LEU A 60 3.63 -29.71 14.29
N GLN A 61 3.07 -30.89 14.60
CA GLN A 61 1.71 -31.28 14.27
C GLN A 61 0.68 -30.40 15.00
N GLY A 62 0.84 -30.20 16.32
CA GLY A 62 -0.04 -29.32 17.09
C GLY A 62 -0.05 -27.89 16.54
N LEU A 63 1.11 -27.35 16.17
CA LEU A 63 1.22 -26.02 15.56
C LEU A 63 0.56 -25.93 14.17
N VAL A 64 0.58 -27.01 13.40
CA VAL A 64 -0.11 -27.11 12.10
C VAL A 64 -1.62 -27.20 12.29
N GLU A 65 -2.10 -27.93 13.29
CA GLU A 65 -3.51 -28.05 13.66
C GLU A 65 -4.10 -26.73 14.19
N GLU A 66 -3.31 -25.97 14.96
CA GLU A 66 -3.60 -24.57 15.34
C GLU A 66 -3.68 -23.63 14.11
N GLY A 67 -3.21 -24.08 12.94
CA GLY A 67 -3.28 -23.34 11.69
C GLY A 67 -2.22 -22.25 11.53
N LEU A 68 -1.09 -22.33 12.25
CA LEU A 68 -0.02 -21.34 12.18
C LEU A 68 0.69 -21.35 10.82
N SER A 69 1.17 -20.17 10.40
CA SER A 69 2.03 -20.05 9.22
C SER A 69 3.46 -20.47 9.52
N ILE A 70 4.23 -20.82 8.49
CA ILE A 70 5.65 -21.19 8.60
C ILE A 70 6.46 -20.13 9.38
N ARG A 71 6.16 -18.84 9.20
CA ARG A 71 6.85 -17.76 9.92
C ARG A 71 6.53 -17.75 11.41
N GLN A 72 5.29 -17.98 11.80
CA GLN A 72 4.91 -18.00 13.22
C GLN A 72 5.39 -19.25 13.91
N ILE A 73 5.41 -20.39 13.20
CA ILE A 73 6.04 -21.61 13.70
C ILE A 73 7.54 -21.34 13.94
N ALA A 74 8.20 -20.61 13.04
CA ALA A 74 9.60 -20.24 13.18
C ALA A 74 9.84 -19.35 14.41
N ASP A 75 9.02 -18.29 14.59
CA ASP A 75 9.10 -17.39 15.73
C ASP A 75 8.85 -18.14 17.05
N ARG A 76 7.85 -19.05 17.09
CA ARG A 76 7.47 -19.80 18.30
C ARG A 76 8.50 -20.86 18.68
N CYS A 77 9.11 -21.51 17.71
CA CYS A 77 10.15 -22.51 17.94
C CYS A 77 11.56 -21.89 18.07
N GLY A 78 11.71 -20.57 17.91
CA GLY A 78 13.01 -19.90 17.96
C GLY A 78 13.97 -20.34 16.84
N VAL A 79 13.45 -20.78 15.70
CA VAL A 79 14.25 -21.26 14.56
C VAL A 79 13.99 -20.45 13.30
N SER A 80 14.76 -20.68 12.25
CA SER A 80 14.51 -20.01 10.97
C SER A 80 13.30 -20.60 10.23
N PRO A 81 12.60 -19.82 9.37
CA PRO A 81 11.55 -20.34 8.49
C PRO A 81 12.02 -21.47 7.56
N THR A 82 13.31 -21.46 7.19
CA THR A 82 13.93 -22.52 6.39
C THR A 82 14.07 -23.82 7.19
N THR A 83 14.40 -23.70 8.48
CA THR A 83 14.45 -24.83 9.43
C THR A 83 13.06 -25.44 9.61
N VAL A 84 12.02 -24.62 9.78
CA VAL A 84 10.63 -25.11 9.85
C VAL A 84 10.24 -25.85 8.58
N ARG A 85 10.56 -25.32 7.40
CA ARG A 85 10.27 -25.99 6.11
C ARG A 85 10.96 -27.35 6.01
N HIS A 86 12.20 -27.45 6.49
CA HIS A 86 12.92 -28.72 6.54
C HIS A 86 12.19 -29.75 7.40
N TRP A 87 11.79 -29.38 8.62
CA TRP A 87 11.08 -30.29 9.53
C TRP A 87 9.67 -30.64 9.08
N LEU A 88 8.93 -29.70 8.47
CA LEU A 88 7.62 -29.99 7.86
C LEU A 88 7.74 -31.05 6.76
N ARG A 89 8.77 -30.96 5.90
CA ARG A 89 9.04 -31.98 4.88
C ARG A 89 9.44 -33.32 5.49
N ARG A 90 10.32 -33.30 6.49
CA ARG A 90 10.83 -34.51 7.15
C ARG A 90 9.74 -35.29 7.88
N HIS A 91 8.77 -34.58 8.47
CA HIS A 91 7.65 -35.16 9.20
C HIS A 91 6.38 -35.33 8.36
N GLU A 92 6.47 -35.05 7.05
CA GLU A 92 5.35 -35.13 6.09
C GLU A 92 4.13 -34.28 6.45
N LEU A 93 4.35 -33.20 7.21
CA LEU A 93 3.33 -32.27 7.63
C LEU A 93 3.19 -31.12 6.63
N ARG A 94 1.95 -30.69 6.39
CA ARG A 94 1.65 -29.52 5.56
C ARG A 94 0.84 -28.51 6.38
N THR A 95 1.37 -27.31 6.55
CA THR A 95 0.57 -26.18 7.05
C THR A 95 -0.58 -25.94 6.07
N GLN A 96 -1.82 -25.98 6.53
CA GLN A 96 -2.97 -25.61 5.70
C GLN A 96 -2.99 -24.08 5.57
N PRO A 97 -2.73 -23.51 4.36
CA PRO A 97 -2.68 -22.05 4.19
C PRO A 97 -4.05 -21.38 4.33
N ALA A 98 -5.11 -22.14 4.66
CA ALA A 98 -6.50 -21.72 4.56
C ALA A 98 -6.93 -20.70 5.63
N ARG A 99 -6.25 -20.65 6.79
CA ARG A 99 -6.66 -19.76 7.90
C ARG A 99 -5.91 -18.43 7.96
N TYR A 100 -4.77 -18.32 7.29
CA TYR A 100 -4.22 -17.02 6.89
C TYR A 100 -4.96 -16.54 5.64
N SER A 101 -6.25 -16.24 5.83
CA SER A 101 -6.84 -15.14 5.09
C SER A 101 -5.83 -14.00 5.19
N ARG A 102 -5.35 -13.63 4.01
CA ARG A 102 -4.17 -12.80 3.81
C ARG A 102 -4.20 -11.61 4.78
N ARG A 103 -3.08 -11.30 5.45
CA ARG A 103 -2.86 -9.92 5.91
C ARG A 103 -2.97 -8.93 4.72
N ASP A 104 -2.89 -9.45 3.49
CA ASP A 104 -3.17 -8.84 2.18
C ASP A 104 -4.58 -9.17 1.62
N ALA A 105 -5.61 -9.31 2.48
CA ALA A 105 -6.98 -9.39 1.97
C ALA A 105 -7.25 -8.07 1.23
N PRO A 106 -7.95 -8.09 0.07
CA PRO A 106 -8.27 -6.86 -0.63
C PRO A 106 -8.99 -5.93 0.36
N LYS A 107 -8.40 -4.76 0.59
CA LYS A 107 -8.95 -3.75 1.49
C LYS A 107 -10.39 -3.45 1.02
N PRO A 108 -11.39 -3.46 1.92
CA PRO A 108 -12.78 -3.28 1.51
C PRO A 108 -12.98 -1.91 0.86
N GLU A 109 -13.80 -1.79 -0.18
CA GLU A 109 -14.03 -0.49 -0.85
C GLU A 109 -14.65 0.56 0.10
N GLN A 110 -15.42 0.08 1.06
CA GLN A 110 -16.10 0.87 2.07
C GLN A 110 -15.98 0.19 3.44
N LEU A 111 -15.86 0.99 4.49
CA LEU A 111 -15.94 0.53 5.88
C LEU A 111 -16.72 1.53 6.72
N HIS A 112 -17.22 1.12 7.88
CA HIS A 112 -17.93 2.02 8.80
C HIS A 112 -17.03 2.39 10.00
N ARG A 113 -16.94 3.68 10.30
CA ARG A 113 -16.18 4.24 11.43
C ARG A 113 -16.86 5.50 11.95
N GLU A 114 -16.45 5.94 13.12
CA GLU A 114 -16.81 7.25 13.63
C GLU A 114 -15.98 8.35 12.97
N CYS A 115 -16.66 9.39 12.50
CA CYS A 115 -16.07 10.62 12.02
C CYS A 115 -16.35 11.73 13.04
N GLU A 116 -15.32 12.48 13.43
CA GLU A 116 -15.44 13.59 14.38
C GLU A 116 -16.49 14.65 13.99
N ARG A 117 -16.76 14.80 12.69
CA ARG A 117 -17.70 15.80 12.16
C ARG A 117 -19.10 15.27 11.87
N HIS A 118 -19.20 13.99 11.53
CA HIS A 118 -20.44 13.40 10.98
C HIS A 118 -20.95 12.19 11.77
N GLY A 119 -20.27 11.82 12.85
CA GLY A 119 -20.57 10.64 13.66
C GLY A 119 -20.28 9.33 12.94
N TRP A 120 -20.93 8.26 13.38
CA TRP A 120 -20.82 6.94 12.79
C TRP A 120 -21.32 6.92 11.34
N GLY A 121 -20.52 6.40 10.41
CA GLY A 121 -20.92 6.32 9.01
C GLY A 121 -19.90 5.69 8.10
N ALA A 122 -20.21 5.71 6.81
CA ALA A 122 -19.37 5.11 5.78
C ALA A 122 -18.10 5.93 5.51
N PHE A 123 -17.00 5.22 5.35
CA PHE A 123 -15.72 5.70 4.86
C PHE A 123 -15.39 4.99 3.57
N VAL A 124 -15.03 5.77 2.55
CA VAL A 124 -14.72 5.30 1.20
C VAL A 124 -13.23 5.42 0.93
N ARG A 125 -12.70 4.53 0.09
CA ARG A 125 -11.30 4.57 -0.32
C ARG A 125 -11.08 5.69 -1.34
N VAL A 126 -10.07 6.54 -1.10
CA VAL A 126 -9.76 7.72 -1.93
C VAL A 126 -8.27 7.78 -2.31
N GLY A 127 -8.00 8.27 -3.53
CA GLY A 127 -6.66 8.38 -4.09
C GLY A 127 -6.05 7.06 -4.59
N ALA A 128 -4.96 7.14 -5.33
CA ALA A 128 -4.30 5.98 -5.94
C ALA A 128 -3.70 5.00 -4.91
N VAL A 129 -3.03 5.56 -3.87
CA VAL A 129 -2.50 4.77 -2.74
C VAL A 129 -3.64 4.24 -1.85
N GLY A 130 -4.77 4.94 -1.84
CA GLY A 130 -6.04 4.49 -1.25
C GLY A 130 -6.06 4.50 0.27
N HIS A 131 -6.28 5.69 0.84
CA HIS A 131 -6.64 5.87 2.24
C HIS A 131 -8.16 5.98 2.37
N TYR A 132 -8.69 5.82 3.59
CA TYR A 132 -10.13 5.94 3.83
C TYR A 132 -10.49 7.36 4.28
N ARG A 133 -11.59 7.88 3.75
CA ARG A 133 -12.17 9.17 4.15
C ARG A 133 -13.66 9.01 4.35
N CYS A 134 -14.22 9.69 5.36
CA CYS A 134 -15.67 9.74 5.55
C CYS A 134 -16.35 10.17 4.25
N ALA A 135 -17.37 9.42 3.81
CA ALA A 135 -18.07 9.65 2.55
C ALA A 135 -18.73 11.05 2.53
N ARG A 136 -19.25 11.51 3.66
CA ARG A 136 -19.85 12.84 3.82
C ARG A 136 -18.81 13.95 3.72
N CYS A 137 -17.73 13.89 4.49
CA CYS A 137 -16.58 14.80 4.36
C CYS A 137 -16.04 14.85 2.91
N ASN A 138 -16.01 13.71 2.23
CA ASN A 138 -15.55 13.65 0.86
C ASN A 138 -16.48 14.39 -0.09
N SER A 139 -17.79 14.11 -0.01
CA SER A 139 -18.81 14.76 -0.84
C SER A 139 -18.86 16.27 -0.59
N GLU A 140 -18.81 16.70 0.66
CA GLU A 140 -18.77 18.12 1.03
C GLU A 140 -17.53 18.82 0.47
N GLY A 141 -16.34 18.24 0.59
CA GLY A 141 -15.13 18.82 0.03
C GLY A 141 -15.14 18.91 -1.50
N VAL A 142 -15.77 17.93 -2.18
CA VAL A 142 -15.98 17.99 -3.64
C VAL A 142 -16.95 19.12 -4.00
N SER A 143 -18.06 19.24 -3.28
CA SER A 143 -19.05 20.30 -3.48
C SER A 143 -18.46 21.68 -3.24
N GLU A 144 -17.69 21.86 -2.16
CA GLU A 144 -17.01 23.11 -1.85
C GLU A 144 -16.00 23.50 -2.94
N ARG A 145 -15.18 22.55 -3.40
CA ARG A 145 -14.24 22.78 -4.50
C ARG A 145 -14.97 23.19 -5.78
N ARG A 146 -16.08 22.53 -6.13
CA ARG A 146 -16.89 22.89 -7.32
C ARG A 146 -17.46 24.30 -7.20
N ARG A 147 -17.96 24.67 -6.02
CA ARG A 147 -18.47 26.02 -5.74
C ARG A 147 -17.38 27.08 -5.96
N ARG A 148 -16.19 26.90 -5.36
CA ARG A 148 -15.05 27.82 -5.52
C ARG A 148 -14.61 27.96 -6.98
N LEU A 149 -14.56 26.85 -7.72
CA LEU A 149 -14.22 26.88 -9.14
C LEU A 149 -15.29 27.59 -9.97
N LYS A 150 -16.57 27.34 -9.69
CA LYS A 150 -17.69 28.02 -10.36
C LYS A 150 -17.64 29.53 -10.12
N GLU A 151 -17.37 29.96 -8.89
CA GLU A 151 -17.20 31.38 -8.53
C GLU A 151 -16.11 32.05 -9.40
N ILE A 152 -14.95 31.42 -9.53
CA ILE A 152 -13.86 31.93 -10.39
C ILE A 152 -14.29 32.05 -11.85
N LEU A 153 -14.85 30.97 -12.42
CA LEU A 153 -15.22 30.95 -13.84
C LEU A 153 -16.34 31.95 -14.16
N VAL A 154 -17.31 32.10 -13.26
CA VAL A 154 -18.41 33.06 -13.43
C VAL A 154 -17.88 34.48 -13.41
N ALA A 155 -16.99 34.81 -12.45
CA ALA A 155 -16.35 36.12 -12.40
C ALA A 155 -15.54 36.42 -13.67
N GLU A 156 -14.79 35.44 -14.17
CA GLU A 156 -14.03 35.55 -15.42
C GLU A 156 -14.93 35.69 -16.67
N ALA A 157 -16.18 35.23 -16.60
CA ALA A 157 -17.16 35.31 -17.70
C ALA A 157 -18.11 36.52 -17.60
N GLY A 158 -17.81 37.50 -16.74
CA GLY A 158 -18.58 38.75 -16.61
C GLY A 158 -19.59 38.77 -15.46
N GLY A 159 -19.75 37.67 -14.70
CA GLY A 159 -20.52 37.64 -13.45
C GLY A 159 -22.04 37.61 -13.59
N CYS A 160 -22.60 37.86 -14.77
CA CYS A 160 -24.04 37.97 -14.99
C CYS A 160 -24.51 37.22 -16.25
N CYS A 161 -25.82 37.02 -16.37
CA CYS A 161 -26.43 36.49 -17.58
C CYS A 161 -26.25 37.49 -18.74
N VAL A 162 -25.67 37.05 -19.86
CA VAL A 162 -25.44 37.95 -21.02
C VAL A 162 -26.74 38.40 -21.72
N VAL A 163 -27.86 37.72 -21.46
CA VAL A 163 -29.17 38.04 -22.07
C VAL A 163 -29.99 38.97 -21.19
N CYS A 164 -30.11 38.67 -19.89
CA CYS A 164 -31.02 39.38 -18.99
C CYS A 164 -30.35 40.10 -17.82
N GLY A 165 -29.02 40.05 -17.72
CA GLY A 165 -28.25 40.72 -16.67
C GLY A 165 -28.34 40.10 -15.27
N PHE A 166 -29.02 38.97 -15.09
CA PHE A 166 -29.14 38.31 -13.78
C PHE A 166 -27.77 37.99 -13.16
N ASP A 167 -27.53 38.46 -11.94
CA ASP A 167 -26.27 38.29 -11.18
C ASP A 167 -26.49 37.92 -9.70
N ALA A 168 -27.73 37.94 -9.21
CA ALA A 168 -28.06 37.83 -7.79
C ALA A 168 -27.71 36.47 -7.15
N TYR A 169 -27.58 35.39 -7.95
CA TYR A 169 -27.23 34.07 -7.43
C TYR A 169 -26.40 33.23 -8.40
N LEU A 170 -25.13 33.02 -8.07
CA LEU A 170 -24.17 32.23 -8.86
C LEU A 170 -24.64 30.80 -9.14
N GLY A 171 -25.43 30.21 -8.22
CA GLY A 171 -25.96 28.86 -8.40
C GLY A 171 -26.91 28.74 -9.60
N ALA A 172 -27.62 29.81 -9.94
CA ALA A 172 -28.55 29.86 -11.08
C ALA A 172 -27.87 30.19 -12.42
N LEU A 173 -26.59 30.57 -12.42
CA LEU A 173 -25.83 30.82 -13.64
C LEU A 173 -25.24 29.52 -14.21
N GLN A 174 -25.26 29.38 -15.53
CA GLN A 174 -24.91 28.18 -16.28
C GLN A 174 -24.10 28.55 -17.53
N PHE A 175 -23.09 27.75 -17.84
CA PHE A 175 -22.28 27.91 -19.04
C PHE A 175 -22.97 27.19 -20.19
N HIS A 176 -23.46 27.96 -21.16
CA HIS A 176 -24.09 27.48 -22.38
C HIS A 176 -23.06 27.48 -23.51
N HIS A 177 -22.85 26.34 -24.17
CA HIS A 177 -21.93 26.26 -25.31
C HIS A 177 -22.49 27.05 -26.49
N ARG A 178 -21.66 27.92 -27.08
CA ARG A 178 -22.04 28.69 -28.29
C ARG A 178 -22.25 27.81 -29.51
N ASP A 179 -21.44 26.76 -29.62
CA ASP A 179 -21.57 25.72 -30.61
C ASP A 179 -21.56 24.35 -29.91
N PRO A 180 -22.71 23.66 -29.84
CA PRO A 180 -22.83 22.34 -29.23
C PRO A 180 -21.85 21.30 -29.80
N SER A 181 -21.40 21.46 -31.05
CA SER A 181 -20.46 20.54 -31.72
C SER A 181 -19.01 20.68 -31.23
N THR A 182 -18.67 21.77 -30.52
CA THR A 182 -17.32 22.04 -30.00
C THR A 182 -17.10 21.58 -28.55
N LYS A 183 -18.14 20.97 -27.94
CA LYS A 183 -18.16 20.48 -26.57
C LYS A 183 -17.14 19.36 -26.39
N ALA A 184 -16.15 19.58 -25.52
CA ALA A 184 -15.23 18.52 -25.11
C ALA A 184 -15.72 17.81 -23.85
N PHE A 185 -16.40 18.55 -22.94
CA PHE A 185 -17.00 18.02 -21.71
C PHE A 185 -17.92 19.08 -21.08
N GLU A 186 -18.82 18.66 -20.20
CA GLU A 186 -19.63 19.61 -19.42
C GLU A 186 -18.80 20.29 -18.35
N VAL A 187 -18.78 21.63 -18.34
CA VAL A 187 -18.15 22.44 -17.28
C VAL A 187 -18.76 22.12 -15.90
N SER A 188 -20.03 21.69 -15.88
CA SER A 188 -20.78 21.31 -14.67
C SER A 188 -20.99 19.80 -14.52
N GLY A 189 -20.42 18.97 -15.39
CA GLY A 189 -20.72 17.54 -15.50
C GLY A 189 -19.96 16.62 -14.54
N ARG A 190 -20.54 15.43 -14.34
CA ARG A 190 -20.24 14.45 -13.28
C ARG A 190 -18.75 14.17 -13.03
N GLY A 191 -18.39 14.21 -11.74
CA GLY A 191 -17.49 13.22 -11.14
C GLY A 191 -15.98 13.39 -11.26
N ILE A 192 -15.47 14.24 -12.15
CA ILE A 192 -14.02 14.45 -12.29
C ILE A 192 -13.67 15.90 -11.94
N THR A 193 -12.97 16.11 -10.82
CA THR A 193 -12.33 17.40 -10.53
C THR A 193 -11.23 17.66 -11.57
N ARG A 194 -11.55 18.43 -12.60
CA ARG A 194 -10.61 18.91 -13.61
C ARG A 194 -9.74 20.04 -13.03
N SER A 195 -8.59 20.29 -13.64
CA SER A 195 -7.78 21.47 -13.31
C SER A 195 -8.54 22.74 -13.72
N LEU A 196 -8.33 23.83 -12.97
CA LEU A 196 -8.92 25.13 -13.26
C LEU A 196 -8.61 25.57 -14.70
N GLN A 197 -7.39 25.34 -15.18
CA GLN A 197 -7.00 25.67 -16.56
C GLN A 197 -7.85 24.95 -17.62
N ARG A 198 -8.16 23.66 -17.43
CA ARG A 198 -9.04 22.94 -18.37
C ARG A 198 -10.47 23.48 -18.32
N LEU A 199 -10.96 23.83 -17.14
CA LEU A 199 -12.27 24.45 -16.99
C LEU A 199 -12.34 25.82 -17.67
N ARG A 200 -11.28 26.64 -17.57
CA ARG A 200 -11.17 27.92 -18.28
C ARG A 200 -11.22 27.73 -19.80
N LEU A 201 -10.45 26.78 -20.33
CA LEU A 201 -10.45 26.49 -21.77
C LEU A 201 -11.84 26.10 -22.30
N GLU A 202 -12.62 25.37 -21.49
CA GLU A 202 -13.99 25.00 -21.87
C GLU A 202 -14.98 26.15 -21.65
N ALA A 203 -14.88 26.88 -20.54
CA ALA A 203 -15.69 28.06 -20.26
C ALA A 203 -15.53 29.14 -21.33
N ALA A 204 -14.33 29.30 -21.91
CA ALA A 204 -14.06 30.22 -23.02
C ALA A 204 -14.89 29.90 -24.28
N LYS A 205 -15.39 28.68 -24.46
CA LYS A 205 -16.30 28.32 -25.57
C LYS A 205 -17.77 28.61 -25.25
N CYS A 206 -18.07 28.90 -23.99
CA CYS A 206 -19.42 29.08 -23.49
C CYS A 206 -19.75 30.57 -23.33
N VAL A 207 -21.04 30.87 -23.24
CA VAL A 207 -21.54 32.11 -22.66
C VAL A 207 -22.21 31.82 -21.32
N LEU A 208 -22.32 32.85 -20.50
CA LEU A 208 -22.94 32.75 -19.19
C LEU A 208 -24.42 33.14 -19.25
N LEU A 209 -25.31 32.21 -18.91
CA LEU A 209 -26.76 32.41 -18.91
C LEU A 209 -27.36 32.05 -17.55
N CYS A 210 -28.45 32.71 -17.14
CA CYS A 210 -29.24 32.23 -16.01
C CYS A 210 -30.04 30.97 -16.40
N ALA A 211 -30.50 30.20 -15.42
CA ALA A 211 -31.21 28.94 -15.65
C ALA A 211 -32.40 29.07 -16.62
N ASN A 212 -33.14 30.18 -16.57
CA ASN A 212 -34.27 30.41 -17.46
C ASN A 212 -33.81 30.72 -18.90
N CYS A 213 -32.86 31.64 -19.07
CA CYS A 213 -32.29 31.96 -20.39
C CYS A 213 -31.59 30.75 -21.01
N HIS A 214 -30.91 29.95 -20.19
CA HIS A 214 -30.31 28.69 -20.63
C HIS A 214 -31.35 27.71 -21.15
N ALA A 215 -32.44 27.48 -20.40
CA ALA A 215 -33.52 26.60 -20.83
C ALA A 215 -34.21 27.09 -22.11
N MET A 216 -34.43 28.41 -22.25
CA MET A 216 -34.98 28.98 -23.48
C MET A 216 -34.04 28.83 -24.68
N ALA A 217 -32.73 29.00 -24.47
CA ALA A 217 -31.71 28.79 -25.50
C ALA A 217 -31.66 27.31 -25.95
N GLU A 218 -31.68 26.36 -25.01
CA GLU A 218 -31.76 24.93 -25.33
C GLU A 218 -33.04 24.55 -26.08
N ALA A 219 -34.17 25.22 -25.77
CA ALA A 219 -35.43 25.06 -26.47
C ALA A 219 -35.48 25.78 -27.84
N GLY A 220 -34.42 26.48 -28.24
CA GLY A 220 -34.39 27.27 -29.47
C GLY A 220 -35.34 28.48 -29.47
N MET A 221 -35.79 28.92 -28.29
CA MET A 221 -36.70 30.05 -28.11
C MET A 221 -35.96 31.38 -27.90
N LEU A 222 -34.64 31.33 -27.73
CA LEU A 222 -33.80 32.48 -27.45
C LEU A 222 -32.49 32.38 -28.21
N ASP A 223 -32.19 33.41 -29.00
CA ASP A 223 -30.88 33.55 -29.64
C ASP A 223 -29.83 34.00 -28.63
N VAL A 224 -28.70 33.31 -28.64
CA VAL A 224 -27.61 33.54 -27.70
C VAL A 224 -26.50 34.34 -28.40
N PRO A 225 -25.97 35.40 -27.78
CA PRO A 225 -24.86 36.16 -28.35
C PRO A 225 -23.64 35.26 -28.62
N THR A 226 -23.03 35.37 -29.79
CA THR A 226 -21.84 34.60 -30.17
C THR A 226 -20.55 35.15 -29.57
N GLN A 227 -20.56 36.35 -28.99
CA GLN A 227 -19.40 36.97 -28.34
C GLN A 227 -19.65 37.18 -26.84
N SER A 228 -18.69 36.78 -26.01
CA SER A 228 -18.61 37.20 -24.61
C SER A 228 -18.11 38.65 -24.57
N HIS A 229 -18.68 39.48 -23.69
CA HIS A 229 -18.21 40.86 -23.44
C HIS A 229 -16.67 40.91 -23.28
N PRO A 230 -16.03 41.99 -23.76
CA PRO A 230 -14.57 42.17 -23.70
C PRO A 230 -14.02 42.20 -22.27
#